data_AF-A0AA37MU80-F1
#
_entry.id   AF-A0AA37MU80-F1
#
_cell.length_a   1.000
_cell.length_b   1.000
_cell.length_c   1.000
_cell.angle_alpha   90.00
_cell.angle_beta   90.00
_cell.angle_gamma   90.00
#
_symmetry.space_group_name_H-M   'P 1'
#
loop_
_entity.id
_entity.type
_entity.pdbx_description
1 polymer ?
#
loop_
_entity_poly.entity_id
_entity_poly.type
_entity_poly.pdbx_seq_one_letter_code
_entity_poly.pdbx_strand_id
1 'polypeptide(L)'
;MIKMFVAGAALCASVAAFAQAQGAVADWAAKPAHAWTAPRHMMLMDAARAGSRIVAVGEHGVVVMSDDEGKTWRQSNHVPVSATLSAVTFADAQHGWTVGQWGVILATSDGGETWQKQRIDLSVDQPLFSVLFTTARDGIAVGLWSLMLVTHDGGKSWTKVSVPKPPGSGRADRNLYHVFSDRHGVLYIDSEQGMVLKSTDGGANWNYQATGGKGTLWTGVALPDGRIIVGGLLGGLYQSSDDGATWTALNAGTKSSITDLLTTGNGLMGVGLDGLVFRQREGSTSFEVQQRADRASLTAAVIDRTGKPLLFSQDGVLVGP
;
A
#
# COMPACT_ATOMS: atom_id res chain seq x y z
N MET A 1 -27.79 29.64 -1.49
CA MET A 1 -26.97 28.89 -0.50
C MET A 1 -27.63 27.56 -0.23
N ILE A 2 -27.27 26.52 -0.98
CA ILE A 2 -27.89 25.19 -0.88
C ILE A 2 -26.77 24.17 -0.76
N LYS A 3 -26.78 23.45 0.36
CA LYS A 3 -25.95 22.26 0.64
C LYS A 3 -26.40 21.14 -0.28
N MET A 4 -25.48 20.55 -1.04
CA MET A 4 -25.77 19.37 -1.86
C MET A 4 -25.39 18.13 -1.05
N PHE A 5 -26.41 17.46 -0.51
CA PHE A 5 -26.36 16.07 -0.07
C PHE A 5 -26.37 15.19 -1.33
N VAL A 6 -25.46 14.22 -1.41
CA VAL A 6 -25.60 13.07 -2.31
C VAL A 6 -26.26 11.96 -1.49
N ALA A 7 -27.53 11.68 -1.79
CA ALA A 7 -28.25 10.51 -1.35
C ALA A 7 -28.44 9.58 -2.55
N GLY A 8 -28.20 8.29 -2.34
CA GLY A 8 -28.51 7.27 -3.32
C GLY A 8 -30.02 7.05 -3.47
N ALA A 9 -30.40 6.47 -4.61
CA ALA A 9 -31.59 5.65 -4.74
C ALA A 9 -31.40 4.65 -5.89
N ALA A 10 -31.92 3.45 -5.66
CA ALA A 10 -31.83 2.24 -6.44
C ALA A 10 -32.37 2.32 -7.88
N LEU A 11 -31.78 1.51 -8.76
CA LEU A 11 -32.51 0.91 -9.89
C LEU A 11 -32.59 -0.60 -9.66
N CYS A 12 -33.77 -1.08 -9.24
CA CYS A 12 -34.15 -2.48 -9.31
C CYS A 12 -34.82 -2.75 -10.67
N ALA A 13 -34.04 -3.25 -11.64
CA ALA A 13 -34.53 -4.02 -12.79
C ALA A 13 -33.35 -4.70 -13.51
N SER A 14 -32.93 -5.88 -13.02
CA SER A 14 -32.24 -6.99 -13.74
C SER A 14 -31.35 -7.82 -12.80
N VAL A 15 -31.95 -8.51 -11.82
CA VAL A 15 -31.19 -9.36 -10.88
C VAL A 15 -30.53 -10.57 -11.58
N ALA A 16 -30.88 -10.87 -12.84
CA ALA A 16 -30.24 -11.91 -13.62
C ALA A 16 -28.91 -11.47 -14.29
N ALA A 17 -28.69 -10.17 -14.55
CA ALA A 17 -27.51 -9.69 -15.28
C ALA A 17 -26.29 -9.44 -14.36
N PHE A 18 -26.51 -9.05 -13.10
CA PHE A 18 -25.43 -8.75 -12.15
C PHE A 18 -24.76 -9.99 -11.54
N ALA A 19 -25.50 -11.10 -11.37
CA ALA A 19 -24.91 -12.35 -10.86
C ALA A 19 -23.98 -13.01 -11.90
N GLN A 20 -24.33 -12.94 -13.19
CA GLN A 20 -23.45 -13.38 -14.28
C GLN A 20 -22.24 -12.46 -14.43
N ALA A 21 -22.40 -11.15 -14.24
CA ALA A 21 -21.29 -10.20 -14.30
C ALA A 21 -20.28 -10.42 -13.17
N GLN A 22 -20.71 -10.72 -11.94
CA GLN A 22 -19.80 -11.06 -10.85
C GLN A 22 -19.00 -12.34 -11.13
N GLY A 23 -19.65 -13.39 -11.65
CA GLY A 23 -18.96 -14.61 -12.09
C GLY A 23 -17.92 -14.34 -13.18
N ALA A 24 -18.30 -13.57 -14.21
CA ALA A 24 -17.41 -13.24 -15.32
C ALA A 24 -16.21 -12.36 -14.90
N VAL A 25 -16.42 -11.39 -14.00
CA VAL A 25 -15.33 -10.54 -13.48
C VAL A 25 -14.40 -11.34 -12.56
N ALA A 26 -14.93 -12.19 -11.70
CA ALA A 26 -14.14 -13.07 -10.84
C ALA A 26 -13.32 -14.09 -11.65
N ASP A 27 -13.94 -14.71 -12.67
CA ASP A 27 -13.27 -15.60 -13.61
C ASP A 27 -12.16 -14.88 -14.38
N TRP A 28 -12.38 -13.61 -14.75
CA TRP A 28 -11.35 -12.82 -15.41
C TRP A 28 -10.17 -12.51 -14.49
N ALA A 29 -10.44 -12.07 -13.26
CA ALA A 29 -9.42 -11.76 -12.26
C ALA A 29 -8.47 -12.94 -11.98
N ALA A 30 -8.97 -14.17 -12.11
CA ALA A 30 -8.19 -15.39 -11.89
C ALA A 30 -7.33 -15.85 -13.08
N LYS A 31 -7.45 -15.23 -14.26
CA LYS A 31 -6.65 -15.59 -15.44
C LYS A 31 -5.26 -14.95 -15.38
N PRO A 32 -4.23 -15.55 -15.99
CA PRO A 32 -2.91 -14.94 -16.07
C PRO A 32 -2.92 -13.53 -16.66
N ALA A 33 -2.03 -12.67 -16.16
CA ALA A 33 -1.92 -11.29 -16.61
C ALA A 33 -1.63 -11.21 -18.12
N HIS A 34 -2.22 -10.22 -18.78
CA HIS A 34 -1.98 -9.96 -20.19
C HIS A 34 -0.56 -9.42 -20.42
N ALA A 35 0.07 -9.77 -21.55
CA ALA A 35 1.34 -9.20 -21.96
C ALA A 35 1.10 -7.87 -22.68
N TRP A 36 1.47 -6.76 -22.04
CA TRP A 36 1.24 -5.42 -22.59
C TRP A 36 2.41 -4.97 -23.46
N THR A 37 2.13 -4.25 -24.54
CA THR A 37 3.16 -3.65 -25.41
C THR A 37 3.89 -2.48 -24.74
N ALA A 38 3.22 -1.80 -23.81
CA ALA A 38 3.72 -0.60 -23.14
C ALA A 38 3.50 -0.70 -21.61
N PRO A 39 4.01 -1.73 -20.93
CA PRO A 39 3.60 -2.08 -19.57
C PRO A 39 3.96 -1.02 -18.52
N ARG A 40 4.95 -0.17 -18.81
CA ARG A 40 5.35 0.95 -17.95
C ARG A 40 4.35 2.12 -17.93
N HIS A 41 3.35 2.13 -18.82
CA HIS A 41 2.32 3.17 -18.92
C HIS A 41 0.96 2.70 -18.37
N MET A 42 0.92 1.51 -17.77
CA MET A 42 -0.25 1.00 -17.06
C MET A 42 -0.31 1.62 -15.66
N MET A 43 -1.50 1.71 -15.05
CA MET A 43 -1.61 2.18 -13.67
C MET A 43 -0.79 1.29 -12.73
N LEU A 44 0.15 1.90 -12.01
CA LEU A 44 0.97 1.25 -10.99
C LEU A 44 0.53 1.73 -9.61
N MET A 45 0.32 0.79 -8.69
CA MET A 45 -0.20 1.05 -7.36
C MET A 45 0.92 1.14 -6.31
N ASP A 46 1.96 0.33 -6.47
CA ASP A 46 3.05 0.25 -5.51
C ASP A 46 4.36 -0.20 -6.17
N ALA A 47 5.48 0.07 -5.52
CA ALA A 47 6.80 -0.37 -5.96
C ALA A 47 7.75 -0.63 -4.78
N ALA A 48 8.56 -1.68 -4.92
CA ALA A 48 9.55 -2.07 -3.93
C ALA A 48 10.89 -2.45 -4.59
N ARG A 49 11.95 -2.49 -3.79
CA ARG A 49 13.25 -3.03 -4.20
C ARG A 49 13.37 -4.52 -3.88
N ALA A 50 13.80 -5.29 -4.88
CA ALA A 50 14.28 -6.66 -4.73
C ALA A 50 15.82 -6.64 -4.91
N GLY A 51 16.55 -6.32 -3.84
CA GLY A 51 17.99 -6.07 -3.92
C GLY A 51 18.31 -4.88 -4.85
N SER A 52 18.97 -5.13 -5.99
CA SER A 52 19.24 -4.10 -7.00
C SER A 52 18.05 -3.78 -7.91
N ARG A 53 17.13 -4.73 -8.06
CA ARG A 53 15.99 -4.59 -8.95
C ARG A 53 14.90 -3.75 -8.30
N ILE A 54 14.17 -3.00 -9.13
CA ILE A 54 12.93 -2.36 -8.74
C ILE A 54 11.77 -3.15 -9.36
N VAL A 55 10.76 -3.43 -8.57
CA VAL A 55 9.54 -4.14 -8.97
C VAL A 55 8.35 -3.26 -8.65
N ALA A 56 7.50 -2.96 -9.63
CA ALA A 56 6.27 -2.22 -9.45
C ALA A 56 5.07 -3.05 -9.89
N VAL A 57 3.96 -2.93 -9.17
CA VAL A 57 2.74 -3.73 -9.38
C VAL A 57 1.55 -2.81 -9.61
N GLY A 58 0.54 -3.30 -10.33
CA GLY A 58 -0.57 -2.45 -10.74
C GLY A 58 -1.82 -3.15 -11.24
N GLU A 59 -2.58 -2.44 -12.07
CA GLU A 59 -3.82 -2.94 -12.64
C GLU A 59 -3.61 -4.16 -13.54
N HIS A 60 -4.66 -4.96 -13.72
CA HIS A 60 -4.65 -6.10 -14.63
C HIS A 60 -3.53 -7.13 -14.38
N GLY A 61 -3.09 -7.27 -13.11
CA GLY A 61 -1.99 -8.16 -12.74
C GLY A 61 -0.63 -7.73 -13.29
N VAL A 62 -0.49 -6.48 -13.75
CA VAL A 62 0.78 -5.96 -14.24
C VAL A 62 1.81 -5.97 -13.13
N VAL A 63 2.95 -6.57 -13.44
CA VAL A 63 4.19 -6.46 -12.66
C VAL A 63 5.27 -6.04 -13.63
N VAL A 64 5.87 -4.87 -13.42
CA VAL A 64 7.01 -4.37 -14.20
C VAL A 64 8.26 -4.31 -13.35
N MET A 65 9.39 -4.51 -14.00
CA MET A 65 10.69 -4.56 -13.32
C MET A 65 11.74 -3.77 -14.08
N SER A 66 12.66 -3.19 -13.33
CA SER A 66 13.84 -2.52 -13.84
C SER A 66 15.09 -3.04 -13.13
N ASP A 67 16.08 -3.43 -13.92
CA ASP A 67 17.39 -3.91 -13.47
C ASP A 67 18.49 -2.82 -13.61
N ASP A 68 18.12 -1.61 -14.05
CA ASP A 68 19.04 -0.52 -14.40
C ASP A 68 18.65 0.84 -13.78
N GLU A 69 18.05 0.80 -12.60
CA GLU A 69 17.62 1.98 -11.80
C GLU A 69 16.57 2.84 -12.55
N GLY A 70 15.58 2.18 -13.17
CA GLY A 70 14.41 2.82 -13.76
C GLY A 70 14.61 3.34 -15.18
N LYS A 71 15.75 3.08 -15.83
CA LYS A 71 16.02 3.53 -17.21
C LYS A 71 15.24 2.71 -18.23
N THR A 72 15.20 1.39 -18.03
CA THR A 72 14.41 0.46 -18.84
C THR A 72 13.51 -0.39 -17.95
N TRP A 73 12.38 -0.78 -18.52
CA TRP A 73 11.32 -1.51 -17.83
C TRP A 73 10.83 -2.65 -18.72
N ARG A 74 10.58 -3.79 -18.10
CA ARG A 74 9.94 -4.96 -18.75
C ARG A 74 8.90 -5.56 -17.82
N GLN A 75 7.91 -6.22 -18.41
CA GLN A 75 6.93 -6.98 -17.63
C GLN A 75 7.56 -8.28 -17.09
N SER A 76 7.08 -8.73 -15.94
CA SER A 76 7.33 -10.07 -15.40
C SER A 76 6.93 -11.15 -16.40
N ASN A 77 7.66 -12.27 -16.43
CA ASN A 77 7.45 -13.33 -17.42
C ASN A 77 6.13 -14.05 -17.20
N HIS A 78 5.70 -14.19 -15.95
CA HIS A 78 4.43 -14.85 -15.62
C HIS A 78 3.84 -14.36 -14.30
N VAL A 79 2.62 -13.84 -14.37
CA VAL A 79 1.76 -13.52 -13.23
C VAL A 79 0.44 -14.28 -13.39
N PRO A 80 0.03 -15.14 -12.44
CA PRO A 80 -1.05 -16.10 -12.63
C PRO A 80 -2.45 -15.52 -12.37
N VAL A 81 -2.60 -14.19 -12.35
CA VAL A 81 -3.84 -13.45 -12.08
C VAL A 81 -3.86 -12.14 -12.86
N SER A 82 -5.06 -11.62 -13.12
CA SER A 82 -5.33 -10.32 -13.74
C SER A 82 -6.06 -9.38 -12.77
N ALA A 83 -6.21 -9.78 -11.51
CA ALA A 83 -6.65 -8.90 -10.43
C ALA A 83 -5.68 -7.71 -10.28
N THR A 84 -6.20 -6.53 -9.95
CA THR A 84 -5.34 -5.38 -9.60
C THR A 84 -4.54 -5.70 -8.35
N LEU A 85 -3.23 -5.51 -8.43
CA LEU A 85 -2.29 -5.66 -7.34
C LEU A 85 -2.12 -4.29 -6.66
N SER A 86 -2.31 -4.27 -5.34
CA SER A 86 -2.33 -3.04 -4.52
C SER A 86 -0.98 -2.73 -3.89
N ALA A 87 -0.21 -3.76 -3.49
CA ALA A 87 1.04 -3.60 -2.76
C ALA A 87 2.03 -4.71 -3.09
N VAL A 88 3.32 -4.42 -2.92
CA VAL A 88 4.42 -5.35 -3.11
C VAL A 88 5.51 -5.16 -2.05
N THR A 89 6.04 -6.27 -1.53
CA THR A 89 7.15 -6.25 -0.58
C THR A 89 8.15 -7.34 -0.91
N PHE A 90 9.41 -7.14 -0.53
CA PHE A 90 10.49 -8.11 -0.71
C PHE A 90 11.24 -8.28 0.61
N ALA A 91 11.40 -9.53 1.06
CA ALA A 91 12.22 -9.85 2.22
C ALA A 91 13.72 -9.86 1.87
N ASP A 92 14.04 -10.19 0.62
CA ASP A 92 15.39 -10.15 0.07
C ASP A 92 15.36 -9.94 -1.45
N ALA A 93 16.51 -10.13 -2.13
CA ALA A 93 16.62 -9.91 -3.58
C ALA A 93 15.86 -10.93 -4.44
N GLN A 94 15.34 -12.01 -3.86
CA GLN A 94 14.69 -13.12 -4.57
C GLN A 94 13.26 -13.36 -4.08
N HIS A 95 13.02 -13.25 -2.77
CA HIS A 95 11.73 -13.57 -2.16
C HIS A 95 10.89 -12.32 -1.94
N GLY A 96 9.71 -12.31 -2.56
CA GLY A 96 8.76 -11.20 -2.45
C GLY A 96 7.31 -11.64 -2.54
N TRP A 97 6.42 -10.76 -2.10
CA TRP A 97 4.97 -10.99 -2.06
C TRP A 97 4.24 -9.77 -2.59
N THR A 98 3.12 -10.02 -3.27
CA THR A 98 2.19 -8.97 -3.70
C THR A 98 0.77 -9.38 -3.38
N VAL A 99 -0.06 -8.38 -3.06
CA VAL A 99 -1.45 -8.57 -2.67
C VAL A 99 -2.37 -7.62 -3.44
N GLY A 100 -3.67 -7.91 -3.49
CA GLY A 100 -4.59 -7.04 -4.22
C GLY A 100 -6.07 -7.40 -4.10
N GLN A 101 -6.82 -7.06 -5.15
CA GLN A 101 -8.26 -7.37 -5.29
C GLN A 101 -8.55 -8.86 -5.14
N TRP A 102 -9.79 -9.19 -4.75
CA TRP A 102 -10.19 -10.58 -4.47
C TRP A 102 -9.34 -11.26 -3.38
N GLY A 103 -8.72 -10.45 -2.53
CA GLY A 103 -7.78 -10.87 -1.50
C GLY A 103 -6.63 -11.74 -2.04
N VAL A 104 -6.21 -11.50 -3.28
CA VAL A 104 -5.14 -12.26 -3.91
C VAL A 104 -3.84 -12.09 -3.12
N ILE A 105 -3.08 -13.18 -3.01
CA ILE A 105 -1.71 -13.17 -2.50
C ILE A 105 -0.86 -13.99 -3.46
N LEU A 106 0.19 -13.37 -3.99
CA LEU A 106 1.19 -14.04 -4.82
C LEU A 106 2.55 -13.97 -4.13
N ALA A 107 3.40 -14.95 -4.43
CA ALA A 107 4.79 -14.98 -4.00
C ALA A 107 5.73 -15.22 -5.18
N THR A 108 6.93 -14.66 -5.10
CA THR A 108 8.04 -14.91 -6.00
C THR A 108 9.24 -15.41 -5.20
N SER A 109 10.11 -16.18 -5.86
CA SER A 109 11.38 -16.66 -5.33
C SER A 109 12.53 -16.42 -6.31
N ASP A 110 12.30 -15.61 -7.34
CA ASP A 110 13.25 -15.29 -8.41
C ASP A 110 13.32 -13.77 -8.67
N GLY A 111 12.97 -12.96 -7.65
CA GLY A 111 13.06 -11.51 -7.72
C GLY A 111 11.96 -10.88 -8.59
N GLY A 112 10.81 -11.55 -8.73
CA GLY A 112 9.65 -11.05 -9.47
C GLY A 112 9.57 -11.48 -10.93
N GLU A 113 10.47 -12.35 -11.41
CA GLU A 113 10.42 -12.89 -12.78
C GLU A 113 9.19 -13.75 -13.00
N THR A 114 8.85 -14.57 -12.01
CA THR A 114 7.64 -15.39 -12.00
C THR A 114 6.97 -15.32 -10.63
N TRP A 115 5.64 -15.37 -10.66
CA TRP A 115 4.81 -15.33 -9.47
C TRP A 115 3.96 -16.58 -9.34
N GLN A 116 3.80 -17.05 -8.11
CA GLN A 116 2.98 -18.20 -7.76
C GLN A 116 1.82 -17.73 -6.89
N LYS A 117 0.61 -18.18 -7.22
CA LYS A 117 -0.60 -17.84 -6.47
C LYS A 117 -0.65 -18.66 -5.18
N GLN A 118 -0.65 -17.98 -4.03
CA GLN A 118 -0.83 -18.58 -2.71
C GLN A 118 -2.28 -18.54 -2.26
N ARG A 119 -2.99 -17.46 -2.58
CA ARG A 119 -4.40 -17.27 -2.20
C ARG A 119 -5.14 -16.44 -3.26
N ILE A 120 -6.41 -16.74 -3.44
CA ILE A 120 -7.42 -15.84 -4.03
C ILE A 120 -8.80 -16.29 -3.51
N ASP A 121 -9.70 -15.35 -3.23
CA ASP A 121 -11.08 -15.64 -2.84
C ASP A 121 -12.03 -14.96 -3.82
N LEU A 122 -12.55 -15.74 -4.75
CA LEU A 122 -13.46 -15.26 -5.80
C LEU A 122 -14.93 -15.20 -5.34
N SER A 123 -15.22 -15.63 -4.11
CA SER A 123 -16.59 -15.59 -3.58
C SER A 123 -16.97 -14.22 -3.03
N VAL A 124 -15.99 -13.40 -2.68
CA VAL A 124 -16.16 -12.05 -2.14
C VAL A 124 -14.99 -11.18 -2.58
N ASP A 125 -15.27 -10.02 -3.17
CA ASP A 125 -14.21 -9.03 -3.44
C ASP A 125 -13.85 -8.30 -2.14
N GLN A 126 -12.97 -8.93 -1.36
CA GLN A 126 -12.39 -8.34 -0.15
C GLN A 126 -10.88 -8.08 -0.42
N PRO A 127 -10.52 -6.90 -0.94
CA PRO A 127 -9.15 -6.59 -1.32
C PRO A 127 -8.22 -6.50 -0.12
N LEU A 128 -6.98 -6.90 -0.36
CA LEU A 128 -5.83 -6.61 0.51
C LEU A 128 -5.15 -5.34 -0.02
N PHE A 129 -4.78 -4.45 0.90
CA PHE A 129 -4.18 -3.15 0.59
C PHE A 129 -2.69 -3.12 0.89
N SER A 130 -2.20 -3.92 1.84
CA SER A 130 -0.78 -3.96 2.18
C SER A 130 -0.36 -5.33 2.69
N VAL A 131 0.93 -5.64 2.51
CA VAL A 131 1.58 -6.86 2.95
C VAL A 131 2.98 -6.54 3.48
N LEU A 132 3.33 -7.15 4.61
CA LEU A 132 4.65 -7.05 5.21
C LEU A 132 5.13 -8.46 5.56
N PHE A 133 6.37 -8.77 5.22
CA PHE A 133 7.08 -9.94 5.71
C PHE A 133 8.22 -9.49 6.64
N THR A 134 8.16 -9.88 7.91
CA THR A 134 9.20 -9.57 8.90
C THR A 134 10.36 -10.56 8.84
N THR A 135 10.08 -11.76 8.30
CA THR A 135 11.06 -12.79 7.92
C THR A 135 10.59 -13.43 6.62
N ALA A 136 11.39 -14.30 5.99
CA ALA A 136 10.93 -15.09 4.84
C ALA A 136 9.78 -16.08 5.17
N ARG A 137 9.43 -16.24 6.46
CA ARG A 137 8.37 -17.15 6.93
C ARG A 137 7.16 -16.43 7.50
N ASP A 138 7.36 -15.32 8.18
CA ASP A 138 6.34 -14.61 8.94
C ASP A 138 5.84 -13.39 8.17
N GLY A 139 4.56 -13.40 7.82
CA GLY A 139 3.95 -12.38 6.99
C GLY A 139 2.55 -11.98 7.45
N ILE A 140 2.21 -10.72 7.23
CA ILE A 140 0.91 -10.12 7.58
C ILE A 140 0.39 -9.39 6.34
N ALA A 141 -0.84 -9.68 5.94
CA ALA A 141 -1.56 -8.96 4.89
C ALA A 141 -2.86 -8.37 5.46
N VAL A 142 -3.14 -7.10 5.14
CA VAL A 142 -4.27 -6.35 5.69
C VAL A 142 -5.10 -5.69 4.60
N GLY A 143 -6.39 -5.43 4.84
CA GLY A 143 -7.25 -4.80 3.85
C GLY A 143 -8.65 -4.42 4.30
N LEU A 144 -9.61 -4.58 3.39
CA LEU A 144 -10.99 -4.11 3.53
C LEU A 144 -11.72 -4.78 4.72
N TRP A 145 -12.48 -3.99 5.48
CA TRP A 145 -13.31 -4.43 6.62
C TRP A 145 -12.56 -5.25 7.68
N SER A 146 -11.40 -4.74 8.10
CA SER A 146 -10.55 -5.36 9.11
C SER A 146 -10.08 -6.77 8.74
N LEU A 147 -10.01 -7.08 7.44
CA LEU A 147 -9.36 -8.30 6.99
C LEU A 147 -7.87 -8.24 7.38
N MET A 148 -7.45 -9.20 8.18
CA MET A 148 -6.06 -9.45 8.52
C MET A 148 -5.78 -10.94 8.32
N LEU A 149 -4.77 -11.25 7.50
CA LEU A 149 -4.29 -12.60 7.23
C LEU A 149 -2.84 -12.69 7.70
N VAL A 150 -2.50 -13.80 8.36
CA VAL A 150 -1.14 -14.06 8.87
C VAL A 150 -0.65 -15.41 8.36
N THR A 151 0.66 -15.48 8.08
CA THR A 151 1.38 -16.71 7.76
C THR A 151 2.64 -16.85 8.63
N HIS A 152 3.03 -18.11 8.90
CA HIS A 152 4.27 -18.49 9.60
C HIS A 152 5.10 -19.53 8.82
N ASP A 153 4.72 -19.76 7.55
CA ASP A 153 5.30 -20.77 6.67
C ASP A 153 5.67 -20.22 5.28
N GLY A 154 5.83 -18.90 5.16
CA GLY A 154 6.18 -18.22 3.92
C GLY A 154 5.00 -18.03 2.97
N GLY A 155 3.77 -18.13 3.51
CA GLY A 155 2.53 -18.00 2.77
C GLY A 155 2.05 -19.29 2.09
N LYS A 156 2.58 -20.46 2.51
CA LYS A 156 1.99 -21.75 2.11
C LYS A 156 0.59 -21.91 2.70
N SER A 157 0.36 -21.34 3.88
CA SER A 157 -0.95 -21.17 4.49
C SER A 157 -1.13 -19.76 5.04
N TRP A 158 -2.36 -19.26 4.95
CA TRP A 158 -2.78 -17.94 5.44
C TRP A 158 -4.00 -18.10 6.33
N THR A 159 -3.91 -17.59 7.56
CA THR A 159 -4.98 -17.68 8.55
C THR A 159 -5.56 -16.31 8.83
N LYS A 160 -6.89 -16.19 8.84
CA LYS A 160 -7.55 -14.94 9.22
C LYS A 160 -7.45 -14.72 10.74
N VAL A 161 -7.00 -13.54 11.14
CA VAL A 161 -6.88 -13.13 12.54
C VAL A 161 -7.94 -12.09 12.88
N SER A 162 -8.50 -12.20 14.08
CA SER A 162 -9.48 -11.24 14.59
C SER A 162 -8.79 -9.97 15.05
N VAL A 163 -9.26 -8.84 14.53
CA VAL A 163 -8.81 -7.50 14.95
C VAL A 163 -9.72 -7.00 16.08
N PRO A 164 -9.19 -6.32 17.12
CA PRO A 164 -10.03 -5.71 18.15
C PRO A 164 -11.03 -4.71 17.56
N LYS A 165 -12.06 -4.38 18.32
CA LYS A 165 -12.99 -3.33 17.94
C LYS A 165 -12.32 -1.97 18.14
N PRO A 166 -12.48 -1.02 17.19
CA PRO A 166 -12.08 0.36 17.43
C PRO A 166 -12.82 0.96 18.64
N PRO A 167 -12.19 1.87 19.40
CA PRO A 167 -12.85 2.61 20.46
C PRO A 167 -14.18 3.22 20.01
N GLY A 168 -15.25 2.98 20.77
CA GLY A 168 -16.60 3.48 20.47
C GLY A 168 -17.34 2.75 19.34
N SER A 169 -16.80 1.66 18.78
CA SER A 169 -17.48 0.84 17.76
C SER A 169 -18.06 -0.45 18.32
N GLY A 170 -19.19 -0.90 17.74
CA GLY A 170 -19.81 -2.19 18.06
C GLY A 170 -19.14 -3.41 17.40
N ARG A 171 -18.33 -3.20 16.36
CA ARG A 171 -17.67 -4.26 15.58
C ARG A 171 -16.33 -3.79 14.99
N ALA A 172 -15.49 -4.74 14.57
CA ALA A 172 -14.25 -4.48 13.83
C ALA A 172 -14.57 -4.47 12.32
N ASP A 173 -14.74 -3.27 11.77
CA ASP A 173 -15.09 -3.07 10.35
C ASP A 173 -14.31 -1.93 9.68
N ARG A 174 -13.23 -1.46 10.32
CA ARG A 174 -12.35 -0.43 9.77
C ARG A 174 -11.49 -1.01 8.65
N ASN A 175 -11.31 -0.26 7.59
CA ASN A 175 -10.32 -0.60 6.56
C ASN A 175 -8.90 -0.42 7.11
N LEU A 176 -8.03 -1.37 6.80
CA LEU A 176 -6.62 -1.40 7.19
C LEU A 176 -5.76 -1.17 5.95
N TYR A 177 -5.00 -0.07 5.91
CA TYR A 177 -4.37 0.41 4.67
C TYR A 177 -2.93 -0.04 4.52
N HIS A 178 -2.05 0.32 5.46
CA HIS A 178 -0.61 0.07 5.34
C HIS A 178 -0.08 -0.58 6.62
N VAL A 179 0.63 -1.70 6.48
CA VAL A 179 1.30 -2.39 7.58
C VAL A 179 2.81 -2.20 7.46
N PHE A 180 3.46 -1.76 8.54
CA PHE A 180 4.90 -1.51 8.57
C PHE A 180 5.51 -1.82 9.94
N SER A 181 6.83 -1.94 10.00
CA SER A 181 7.56 -2.20 11.24
C SER A 181 8.60 -1.14 11.52
N ASP A 182 8.89 -0.89 12.80
CA ASP A 182 10.11 -0.20 13.21
C ASP A 182 11.31 -1.15 13.31
N ARG A 183 12.48 -0.60 13.64
CA ARG A 183 13.72 -1.36 13.82
C ARG A 183 13.73 -2.31 15.03
N HIS A 184 12.77 -2.14 15.95
CA HIS A 184 12.61 -2.95 17.16
C HIS A 184 11.60 -4.08 16.96
N GLY A 185 10.99 -4.19 15.77
CA GLY A 185 9.99 -5.20 15.44
C GLY A 185 8.59 -4.84 15.94
N VAL A 186 8.35 -3.61 16.38
CA VAL A 186 7.01 -3.10 16.68
C VAL A 186 6.29 -2.90 15.36
N LEU A 187 5.06 -3.38 15.29
CA LEU A 187 4.23 -3.33 14.10
C LEU A 187 3.16 -2.26 14.22
N TYR A 188 2.90 -1.59 13.10
CA TYR A 188 1.91 -0.53 12.97
C TYR A 188 1.01 -0.81 11.78
N ILE A 189 -0.28 -0.48 11.90
CA ILE A 189 -1.24 -0.53 10.79
C ILE A 189 -2.03 0.77 10.73
N ASP A 190 -1.96 1.46 9.59
CA ASP A 190 -2.76 2.65 9.32
C ASP A 190 -4.22 2.29 9.05
N SER A 191 -5.14 3.04 9.65
CA SER A 191 -6.57 2.77 9.60
C SER A 191 -7.39 4.06 9.39
N GLU A 192 -8.67 3.87 9.09
CA GLU A 192 -9.65 4.96 9.02
C GLU A 192 -9.78 5.73 10.34
N GLN A 193 -10.24 6.97 10.22
CA GLN A 193 -10.53 7.89 11.33
C GLN A 193 -9.30 8.28 12.18
N GLY A 194 -8.13 8.40 11.57
CA GLY A 194 -6.92 8.87 12.25
C GLY A 194 -6.37 7.87 13.26
N MET A 195 -6.62 6.58 13.03
CA MET A 195 -6.27 5.51 13.96
C MET A 195 -5.09 4.70 13.43
N VAL A 196 -4.22 4.28 14.36
CA VAL A 196 -3.10 3.38 14.10
C VAL A 196 -3.28 2.16 15.00
N LEU A 197 -3.25 0.93 14.47
CA LEU A 197 -3.11 -0.25 15.32
C LEU A 197 -1.63 -0.48 15.60
N LYS A 198 -1.30 -0.83 16.83
CA LYS A 198 0.06 -1.16 17.28
C LYS A 198 0.11 -2.58 17.84
N SER A 199 1.14 -3.34 17.49
CA SER A 199 1.49 -4.62 18.12
C SER A 199 2.96 -4.63 18.54
N THR A 200 3.25 -5.15 19.73
CA THR A 200 4.60 -5.29 20.29
C THR A 200 5.00 -6.76 20.48
N ASP A 201 4.20 -7.70 19.97
CA ASP A 201 4.35 -9.14 20.17
C ASP A 201 4.27 -9.92 18.85
N GLY A 202 4.80 -9.32 17.78
CA GLY A 202 4.87 -9.95 16.47
C GLY A 202 3.52 -10.09 15.76
N GLY A 203 2.52 -9.28 16.14
CA GLY A 203 1.20 -9.27 15.53
C GLY A 203 0.18 -10.19 16.21
N ALA A 204 0.53 -10.77 17.36
CA ALA A 204 -0.40 -11.62 18.12
C ALA A 204 -1.52 -10.81 18.79
N ASN A 205 -1.20 -9.63 19.34
CA ASN A 205 -2.17 -8.70 19.90
C ASN A 205 -2.01 -7.30 19.31
N TRP A 206 -3.14 -6.63 19.10
CA TRP A 206 -3.22 -5.29 18.51
C TRP A 206 -4.00 -4.35 19.41
N ASN A 207 -3.58 -3.08 19.45
CA ASN A 207 -4.29 -2.02 20.16
C ASN A 207 -4.41 -0.78 19.28
N TYR A 208 -5.59 -0.16 19.26
CA TYR A 208 -5.79 1.10 18.56
C TYR A 208 -5.20 2.27 19.33
N GLN A 209 -4.50 3.14 18.61
CA GLN A 209 -3.99 4.42 19.06
C GLN A 209 -4.59 5.53 18.20
N ALA A 210 -5.06 6.59 18.84
CA ALA A 210 -5.59 7.75 18.14
C ALA A 210 -4.47 8.76 17.90
N THR A 211 -4.33 9.21 16.65
CA THR A 211 -3.40 10.30 16.30
C THR A 211 -3.91 11.68 16.72
N GLY A 212 -5.19 11.77 17.08
CA GLY A 212 -5.93 13.04 17.21
C GLY A 212 -6.52 13.54 15.89
N GLY A 213 -6.13 12.94 14.76
CA GLY A 213 -6.72 13.16 13.45
C GLY A 213 -8.10 12.53 13.27
N LYS A 214 -8.83 12.97 12.24
CA LYS A 214 -10.13 12.39 11.84
C LYS A 214 -10.13 11.81 10.43
N GLY A 215 -9.11 12.13 9.62
CA GLY A 215 -8.96 11.64 8.27
C GLY A 215 -8.42 10.21 8.24
N THR A 216 -8.68 9.48 7.16
CA THR A 216 -8.09 8.16 6.96
C THR A 216 -6.58 8.27 6.76
N LEU A 217 -5.83 7.42 7.46
CA LEU A 217 -4.39 7.23 7.25
C LEU A 217 -4.20 6.16 6.18
N TRP A 218 -3.29 6.38 5.25
CA TRP A 218 -3.05 5.51 4.09
C TRP A 218 -1.65 4.95 4.05
N THR A 219 -0.68 5.62 4.69
CA THR A 219 0.73 5.25 4.62
C THR A 219 1.45 5.68 5.91
N GLY A 220 2.55 5.00 6.21
CA GLY A 220 3.33 5.25 7.39
C GLY A 220 4.74 4.68 7.25
N VAL A 221 5.69 5.27 7.99
CA VAL A 221 7.09 4.89 7.94
C VAL A 221 7.75 5.11 9.31
N ALA A 222 8.65 4.19 9.67
CA ALA A 222 9.56 4.36 10.79
C ALA A 222 10.87 5.00 10.30
N LEU A 223 11.27 6.13 10.88
CA LEU A 223 12.52 6.81 10.59
C LEU A 223 13.70 6.16 11.34
N PRO A 224 14.94 6.29 10.85
CA PRO A 224 16.11 5.74 11.51
C PRO A 224 16.34 6.28 12.93
N ASP A 225 15.86 7.49 13.22
CA ASP A 225 15.92 8.12 14.55
C ASP A 225 14.87 7.57 15.54
N GLY A 226 14.01 6.64 15.11
CA GLY A 226 12.97 6.01 15.92
C GLY A 226 11.61 6.71 15.86
N ARG A 227 11.50 7.84 15.15
CA ARG A 227 10.19 8.48 14.96
C ARG A 227 9.30 7.65 14.04
N ILE A 228 8.01 7.61 14.36
CA ILE A 228 6.99 7.02 13.50
C ILE A 228 6.20 8.15 12.84
N ILE A 229 6.09 8.13 11.52
CA ILE A 229 5.33 9.11 10.74
C ILE A 229 4.19 8.38 10.04
N VAL A 230 2.98 8.91 10.12
CA VAL A 230 1.79 8.40 9.42
C VAL A 230 1.10 9.53 8.69
N GLY A 231 0.55 9.26 7.52
CA GLY A 231 -0.11 10.25 6.68
C GLY A 231 -1.22 9.69 5.82
N GLY A 232 -1.99 10.58 5.21
CA GLY A 232 -3.09 10.16 4.33
C GLY A 232 -3.97 11.29 3.84
N LEU A 233 -5.27 11.11 4.01
CA LEU A 233 -6.33 11.92 3.43
C LEU A 233 -6.16 13.43 3.74
N LEU A 234 -6.25 14.25 2.71
CA LEU A 234 -6.23 15.72 2.77
C LEU A 234 -4.98 16.33 3.44
N GLY A 235 -3.82 15.70 3.25
CA GLY A 235 -2.55 16.18 3.79
C GLY A 235 -2.37 15.93 5.30
N GLY A 236 -3.25 15.12 5.92
CA GLY A 236 -3.08 14.71 7.30
C GLY A 236 -1.73 14.01 7.48
N LEU A 237 -0.92 14.49 8.42
CA LEU A 237 0.41 13.98 8.71
C LEU A 237 0.64 14.07 10.23
N TYR A 238 1.08 12.98 10.84
CA TYR A 238 1.24 12.86 12.29
C TYR A 238 2.55 12.14 12.60
N GLN A 239 3.16 12.52 13.72
CA GLN A 239 4.40 11.95 14.21
C GLN A 239 4.24 11.45 15.63
N SER A 240 4.86 10.32 15.92
CA SER A 240 5.19 9.88 17.27
C SER A 240 6.71 9.81 17.47
N SER A 241 7.16 10.05 18.69
CA SER A 241 8.56 9.93 19.11
C SER A 241 8.72 9.04 20.36
N ASP A 242 7.66 8.32 20.71
CA ASP A 242 7.53 7.44 21.89
C ASP A 242 6.84 6.12 21.51
N ASP A 243 7.27 5.55 20.38
CA ASP A 243 6.81 4.28 19.81
C ASP A 243 5.29 4.23 19.53
N GLY A 244 4.65 5.36 19.24
CA GLY A 244 3.22 5.46 18.96
C GLY A 244 2.34 5.60 20.20
N ALA A 245 2.91 5.87 21.38
CA ALA A 245 2.14 6.13 22.60
C ALA A 245 1.44 7.51 22.56
N THR A 246 2.10 8.53 22.00
CA THR A 246 1.54 9.85 21.74
C THR A 246 1.82 10.30 20.31
N TRP A 247 0.95 11.17 19.81
CA TRP A 247 0.99 11.65 18.43
C TRP A 247 0.85 13.16 18.38
N THR A 248 1.60 13.80 17.49
CA THR A 248 1.53 15.24 17.22
C THR A 248 1.36 15.46 15.72
N ALA A 249 0.49 16.40 15.34
CA ALA A 249 0.30 16.77 13.94
C ALA A 249 1.54 17.48 13.39
N LEU A 250 1.95 17.10 12.17
CA LEU A 250 2.93 17.82 11.37
C LEU A 250 2.22 18.63 10.30
N ASN A 251 2.70 19.85 10.03
CA ASN A 251 2.15 20.69 8.97
C ASN A 251 3.13 20.76 7.81
N ALA A 252 2.93 19.90 6.82
CA ALA A 252 3.68 19.93 5.57
C ALA A 252 3.16 20.99 4.59
N GLY A 253 2.25 21.88 4.98
CA GLY A 253 1.78 22.98 4.13
C GLY A 253 0.96 22.55 2.90
N THR A 254 0.47 21.31 2.88
CA THR A 254 -0.30 20.73 1.77
C THR A 254 -1.68 20.28 2.23
N LYS A 255 -2.62 20.22 1.28
CA LYS A 255 -3.95 19.60 1.44
C LYS A 255 -4.17 18.42 0.49
N SER A 256 -3.19 18.13 -0.38
CA SER A 256 -3.26 16.95 -1.25
C SER A 256 -3.05 15.71 -0.40
N SER A 257 -3.81 14.66 -0.67
CA SER A 257 -3.70 13.41 0.09
C SER A 257 -2.36 12.74 -0.17
N ILE A 258 -1.76 12.23 0.89
CA ILE A 258 -0.47 11.56 0.89
C ILE A 258 -0.72 10.08 0.61
N THR A 259 -0.08 9.54 -0.42
CA THR A 259 -0.26 8.13 -0.82
C THR A 259 0.88 7.26 -0.36
N ASP A 260 2.10 7.82 -0.26
CA ASP A 260 3.27 7.06 0.15
C ASP A 260 4.27 7.95 0.93
N LEU A 261 4.93 7.34 1.91
CA LEU A 261 5.92 7.94 2.81
C LEU A 261 7.13 7.02 2.87
N LEU A 262 8.31 7.59 2.64
CA LEU A 262 9.55 6.84 2.59
C LEU A 262 10.68 7.53 3.34
N THR A 263 11.55 6.71 3.93
CA THR A 263 12.84 7.17 4.43
C THR A 263 13.75 7.45 3.24
N THR A 264 14.51 8.54 3.38
CA THR A 264 15.61 8.87 2.49
C THR A 264 16.88 8.91 3.33
N GLY A 265 18.05 8.81 2.69
CA GLY A 265 19.33 8.94 3.41
C GLY A 265 19.51 10.25 4.18
N ASN A 266 18.65 11.25 3.94
CA ASN A 266 18.71 12.57 4.55
C ASN A 266 17.40 12.99 5.25
N GLY A 267 16.49 12.07 5.57
CA GLY A 267 15.22 12.38 6.26
C GLY A 267 13.99 11.72 5.65
N LEU A 268 12.87 12.43 5.63
CA LEU A 268 11.57 11.94 5.15
C LEU A 268 11.24 12.49 3.76
N MET A 269 10.65 11.66 2.91
CA MET A 269 9.97 12.10 1.68
C MET A 269 8.55 11.56 1.67
N GLY A 270 7.63 12.34 1.12
CA GLY A 270 6.26 11.90 0.86
C GLY A 270 5.83 12.28 -0.54
N VAL A 271 4.98 11.44 -1.12
CA VAL A 271 4.33 11.67 -2.41
C VAL A 271 2.82 11.54 -2.28
N GLY A 272 2.08 12.08 -3.24
CA GLY A 272 0.64 12.00 -3.19
C GLY A 272 -0.08 12.43 -4.44
N LEU A 273 -1.39 12.57 -4.29
CA LEU A 273 -2.29 13.01 -5.34
C LEU A 273 -1.94 14.43 -5.83
N ASP A 274 -2.46 14.79 -7.00
CA ASP A 274 -2.23 16.09 -7.66
C ASP A 274 -0.74 16.39 -7.90
N GLY A 275 0.12 15.36 -8.03
CA GLY A 275 1.56 15.52 -8.21
C GLY A 275 2.29 16.03 -6.96
N LEU A 276 1.76 15.82 -5.75
CA LEU A 276 2.41 16.24 -4.51
C LEU A 276 3.74 15.51 -4.31
N VAL A 277 4.80 16.28 -4.05
CA VAL A 277 6.07 15.78 -3.52
C VAL A 277 6.50 16.68 -2.38
N PHE A 278 6.81 16.12 -1.21
CA PHE A 278 7.43 16.89 -0.13
C PHE A 278 8.64 16.18 0.47
N ARG A 279 9.53 16.95 1.08
CA ARG A 279 10.71 16.45 1.78
C ARG A 279 10.90 17.19 3.10
N GLN A 280 11.33 16.46 4.11
CA GLN A 280 11.79 17.00 5.38
C GLN A 280 13.18 16.44 5.63
N ARG A 281 14.17 17.32 5.74
CA ARG A 281 15.54 16.91 6.07
C ARG A 281 15.62 16.44 7.53
N GLU A 282 16.54 15.53 7.81
CA GLU A 282 16.83 15.08 9.16
C GLU A 282 17.14 16.27 10.07
N GLY A 283 16.55 16.27 11.27
CA GLY A 283 16.64 17.38 12.23
C GLY A 283 15.88 18.66 11.86
N SER A 284 15.32 18.77 10.65
CA SER A 284 14.53 19.94 10.24
C SER A 284 13.08 19.84 10.74
N THR A 285 12.50 20.96 11.11
CA THR A 285 11.05 21.10 11.36
C THR A 285 10.28 21.58 10.12
N SER A 286 10.98 22.03 9.08
CA SER A 286 10.37 22.56 7.85
C SER A 286 10.28 21.51 6.74
N PHE A 287 9.26 21.68 5.90
CA PHE A 287 9.03 20.87 4.71
C PHE A 287 9.34 21.67 3.45
N GLU A 288 10.08 21.07 2.52
CA GLU A 288 10.19 21.51 1.13
C GLU A 288 9.06 20.82 0.35
N VAL A 289 8.12 21.60 -0.19
CA VAL A 289 6.91 21.07 -0.87
C VAL A 289 6.90 21.52 -2.31
N GLN A 290 6.61 20.58 -3.21
CA GLN A 290 6.55 20.80 -4.64
C GLN A 290 5.29 20.12 -5.19
N GLN A 291 4.76 20.71 -6.25
CA GLN A 291 3.70 20.11 -7.04
C GLN A 291 4.24 19.93 -8.46
N ARG A 292 4.13 18.72 -9.00
CA ARG A 292 4.51 18.45 -10.38
C ARG A 292 3.67 19.29 -11.35
N ALA A 293 4.28 19.69 -12.46
CA ALA A 293 3.60 20.48 -13.49
C ALA A 293 2.47 19.71 -14.18
N ASP A 294 2.66 18.40 -14.38
CA ASP A 294 1.67 17.50 -14.97
C ASP A 294 0.53 17.10 -14.01
N ARG A 295 0.73 17.32 -12.69
CA ARG A 295 -0.19 16.95 -11.61
C ARG A 295 -0.58 15.47 -11.62
N ALA A 296 0.27 14.59 -12.16
CA ALA A 296 0.02 13.16 -12.16
C ALA A 296 -0.22 12.65 -10.74
N SER A 297 -1.28 11.87 -10.53
CA SER A 297 -1.59 11.28 -9.22
C SER A 297 -0.54 10.24 -8.87
N LEU A 298 0.38 10.60 -7.97
CA LEU A 298 1.43 9.68 -7.53
C LEU A 298 0.81 8.63 -6.60
N THR A 299 1.23 7.39 -6.78
CA THR A 299 0.75 6.24 -6.01
C THR A 299 1.83 5.73 -5.07
N ALA A 300 3.07 5.63 -5.56
CA ALA A 300 4.22 5.19 -4.78
C ALA A 300 5.53 5.85 -5.26
N ALA A 301 6.58 5.74 -4.46
CA ALA A 301 7.93 6.12 -4.85
C ALA A 301 9.00 5.19 -4.28
N VAL A 302 10.09 5.00 -5.01
CA VAL A 302 11.31 4.35 -4.50
C VAL A 302 12.52 5.26 -4.67
N ILE A 303 13.48 5.18 -3.75
CA ILE A 303 14.74 5.91 -3.87
C ILE A 303 15.74 5.09 -4.69
N ASP A 304 16.25 5.68 -5.77
CA ASP A 304 17.34 5.15 -6.57
C ASP A 304 18.66 5.12 -5.77
N ARG A 305 19.68 4.39 -6.24
CA ARG A 305 20.98 4.30 -5.55
C ARG A 305 21.73 5.62 -5.44
N THR A 306 21.33 6.65 -6.20
CA THR A 306 21.90 8.00 -6.17
C THR A 306 21.14 8.94 -5.21
N GLY A 307 20.06 8.46 -4.58
CA GLY A 307 19.22 9.25 -3.69
C GLY A 307 18.08 10.01 -4.39
N LYS A 308 17.84 9.76 -5.69
CA LYS A 308 16.75 10.38 -6.44
C LYS A 308 15.49 9.50 -6.39
N PRO A 309 14.30 10.09 -6.28
CA PRO A 309 13.07 9.32 -6.33
C PRO A 309 12.75 8.90 -7.76
N LEU A 310 12.28 7.66 -7.90
CA LEU A 310 11.51 7.16 -9.03
C LEU A 310 10.05 7.15 -8.61
N LEU A 311 9.19 7.73 -9.45
CA LEU A 311 7.78 8.00 -9.11
C LEU A 311 6.87 7.10 -9.94
N PHE A 312 5.85 6.55 -9.28
CA PHE A 312 4.82 5.70 -9.88
C PHE A 312 3.46 6.37 -9.74
N SER A 313 2.57 6.12 -10.70
CA SER A 313 1.31 6.83 -10.81
C SER A 313 0.23 5.99 -11.49
N GLN A 314 -0.96 6.59 -11.59
CA GLN A 314 -2.06 6.07 -12.42
C GLN A 314 -1.73 6.02 -13.91
N ASP A 315 -0.72 6.76 -14.36
CA ASP A 315 -0.24 6.77 -15.75
C ASP A 315 1.04 5.92 -15.92
N GLY A 316 1.42 5.18 -14.88
CA GLY A 316 2.59 4.30 -14.82
C GLY A 316 3.84 4.96 -14.28
N VAL A 317 5.01 4.56 -14.81
CA VAL A 317 6.31 5.06 -14.38
C VAL A 317 6.52 6.47 -14.94
N LEU A 318 6.73 7.44 -14.05
CA LEU A 318 6.98 8.82 -14.45
C LEU A 318 8.47 9.07 -14.67
N VAL A 319 8.79 9.76 -15.76
CA VAL A 319 10.15 10.17 -16.11
C VAL A 319 10.28 11.67 -15.90
N GLY A 320 11.28 12.09 -15.12
CA GLY A 320 11.58 13.51 -14.87
C GLY A 320 10.89 14.09 -13.63
N PRO A 321 11.38 15.26 -13.15
CA PRO A 321 10.83 15.96 -11.99
C PRO A 321 9.42 16.50 -12.23
#